data_AF-A0AAU9W646-F1
#
_entry.id   AF-A0AAU9W646-F1
#
_cell.length_a   1.000
_cell.length_b   1.000
_cell.length_c   1.000
_cell.angle_alpha   90.00
_cell.angle_beta   90.00
_cell.angle_gamma   90.00
#
_symmetry.space_group_name_H-M   'P 1'
#
loop_
_entity.id
_entity.type
_entity.pdbx_description
1 polymer ?
#
loop_
_entity_poly.entity_id
_entity_poly.type
_entity_poly.pdbx_seq_one_letter_code
_entity_poly.pdbx_strand_id
1 'polypeptide(L)'
;LKLIGVPRNQSADIGANVTFNCTASGFPKPTISWIKNNNSSALQSNLRVKFINSTMDDKSIQSQLLLIIGVKMEDFGKYQCKAESVVGKNLSLPGFLTRKGVALKLIGVPRNQSADIGANVTFNCTASGFPKPTISWIKNNDSSALQSNLRVKFINSPMDDKSIQSQLLLIIGVKMEDFGKYQCKAESVVGKNLSLPDALTQKLQRYFSDGQIPEIVKGPKNQSVSIGSDAIFTCTANGLPRPSIHWMKDDASHAVQSNTRAKVIQNNRTIRSQLLITGVEMEDYGKYRCIANNSIGRSQSEVAVLKRDYQNDYLPSDRKNEEEASTSQMTTIAVLCASVQMPLLYTVEGGLGDREPPDGSRQPDLMQDMNERGEKRSDWSEKTAGGDNVIACGGVDLCVDKQGDGREISRETEEGFDNMENLEVLDEVLGEGEFGIVYKGRYGKDGNVTDVAVKKMKGPNAIAKKALLNEIRTLKHAGKHPNIVTLVGTRIEGGNILVVTELIHGDSLENLLKAKNTPMEWNKYHNVCCKLNDRQLVTIAFQIAEGMQHLEERKFVHRDLAARNILVDANLVAKVGDFGLAKDISEAGIYTITSSVSML
;
A
#
# COMPACT_ATOMS: atom_id res chain seq x y z
N LEU A 1 64.48 54.88 12.74
CA LEU A 1 63.10 54.68 12.23
C LEU A 1 62.40 53.61 13.05
N LYS A 2 61.29 53.95 13.72
CA LYS A 2 60.58 53.05 14.63
C LYS A 2 59.07 53.13 14.40
N LEU A 3 58.41 51.97 14.28
CA LEU A 3 56.95 51.88 14.29
C LEU A 3 56.46 51.97 15.74
N ILE A 4 55.58 52.92 16.01
CA ILE A 4 54.98 53.19 17.33
C ILE A 4 53.47 52.90 17.36
N GLY A 5 52.81 52.89 16.19
CA GLY A 5 51.45 52.43 16.00
C GLY A 5 51.40 51.41 14.86
N VAL A 6 50.76 50.27 15.09
CA VAL A 6 50.67 49.17 14.12
C VAL A 6 49.22 48.70 13.96
N PRO A 7 48.85 48.14 12.78
CA PRO A 7 47.51 47.63 12.56
C PRO A 7 47.18 46.49 13.53
N ARG A 8 45.98 46.52 14.11
CA ARG A 8 45.44 45.48 15.00
C ARG A 8 44.41 44.63 14.27
N ASN A 9 44.19 43.41 14.76
CA ASN A 9 43.14 42.53 14.23
C ASN A 9 41.76 43.16 14.41
N GLN A 10 40.93 43.08 13.37
CA GLN A 10 39.58 43.60 13.34
C GLN A 10 38.66 42.62 12.63
N SER A 11 37.40 42.57 13.06
CA SER A 11 36.34 41.81 12.39
C SER A 11 35.23 42.74 11.94
N ALA A 12 34.79 42.65 10.69
CA ALA A 12 33.75 43.52 10.14
C ALA A 12 32.73 42.78 9.27
N ASP A 13 31.52 43.32 9.20
CA ASP A 13 30.47 42.90 8.27
C ASP A 13 30.76 43.46 6.86
N ILE A 14 30.25 42.80 5.82
CA ILE A 14 30.32 43.32 4.44
C ILE A 14 29.54 44.64 4.39
N GLY A 15 30.11 45.66 3.74
CA GLY A 15 29.53 47.01 3.66
C GLY A 15 29.89 47.92 4.83
N ALA A 16 30.49 47.42 5.92
CA ALA A 16 31.00 48.26 7.00
C ALA A 16 32.23 49.05 6.56
N ASN A 17 32.52 50.15 7.26
CA ASN A 17 33.77 50.90 7.08
C ASN A 17 34.78 50.47 8.14
N VAL A 18 36.02 50.22 7.73
CA VAL A 18 37.10 49.76 8.63
C VAL A 18 38.31 50.67 8.50
N THR A 19 38.95 50.97 9.63
CA THR A 19 40.16 51.77 9.68
C THR A 19 41.32 51.02 10.32
N PHE A 20 42.47 50.95 9.67
CA PHE A 20 43.73 50.52 10.28
C PHE A 20 44.60 51.74 10.56
N ASN A 21 45.22 51.79 11.75
CA ASN A 21 46.15 52.85 12.12
C ASN A 21 47.60 52.37 11.99
N CYS A 22 48.46 53.23 11.46
CA CYS A 22 49.90 53.07 11.50
C CYS A 22 50.57 54.40 11.84
N THR A 23 51.51 54.34 12.78
CA THR A 23 52.27 55.51 13.23
C THR A 23 53.75 55.16 13.30
N ALA A 24 54.59 55.99 12.70
CA ALA A 24 56.03 55.80 12.62
C ALA A 24 56.77 57.06 13.07
N SER A 25 57.88 56.87 13.78
CA SER A 25 58.79 57.94 14.22
C SER A 25 60.16 57.78 13.56
N GLY A 26 60.74 58.88 13.11
CA GLY A 26 62.06 58.93 12.48
C GLY A 26 62.38 60.32 11.94
N PHE A 27 63.67 60.63 11.85
CA PHE A 27 64.15 61.87 11.24
C PHE A 27 65.08 61.52 10.07
N PRO A 28 64.85 62.04 8.86
CA PRO A 28 63.68 62.82 8.40
C PRO A 28 62.36 62.05 8.50
N LYS A 29 61.24 62.79 8.58
CA LYS A 29 59.86 62.27 8.72
C LYS A 29 59.62 61.10 7.75
N PRO A 30 59.29 59.89 8.24
CA PRO A 30 59.12 58.74 7.37
C PRO A 30 57.81 58.82 6.57
N THR A 31 57.81 58.18 5.40
CA THR A 31 56.59 57.92 4.64
C THR A 31 55.98 56.58 5.05
N ILE A 32 54.65 56.47 4.99
CA ILE A 32 53.92 55.24 5.30
C ILE A 32 53.25 54.73 4.03
N SER A 33 53.39 53.44 3.78
CA SER A 33 52.69 52.69 2.73
C SER A 33 52.05 51.43 3.30
N TRP A 34 50.97 50.96 2.71
CA TRP A 34 50.23 49.78 3.17
C TRP A 34 50.44 48.60 2.23
N ILE A 35 50.49 47.39 2.77
CA ILE A 35 50.70 46.14 2.05
C ILE A 35 49.59 45.16 2.45
N LYS A 36 49.02 44.46 1.47
CA LYS A 36 47.98 43.43 1.68
C LYS A 36 48.46 42.06 1.19
N ASN A 37 48.19 41.01 1.97
CA ASN A 37 48.43 39.61 1.63
C ASN A 37 49.85 39.31 1.08
N ASN A 38 50.88 39.93 1.68
CA ASN A 38 52.28 39.80 1.28
C ASN A 38 52.60 40.24 -0.16
N ASN A 39 51.72 41.01 -0.82
CA ASN A 39 52.03 41.59 -2.12
C ASN A 39 53.20 42.57 -1.99
N SER A 40 54.22 42.44 -2.84
CA SER A 40 55.40 43.31 -2.86
C SER A 40 55.05 44.77 -3.17
N SER A 41 53.89 45.01 -3.78
CA SER A 41 53.42 46.33 -4.18
C SER A 41 52.61 47.01 -3.07
N ALA A 42 52.85 48.29 -2.86
CA ALA A 42 52.04 49.10 -1.96
C ALA A 42 50.60 49.20 -2.48
N LEU A 43 49.64 49.09 -1.57
CA LEU A 43 48.22 49.29 -1.80
C LEU A 43 48.01 50.70 -2.36
N GLN A 44 47.18 50.82 -3.38
CA GLN A 44 46.88 52.11 -4.03
C GLN A 44 45.55 52.66 -3.54
N SER A 45 45.45 53.99 -3.46
CA SER A 45 44.20 54.65 -3.13
C SER A 45 43.22 54.52 -4.28
N ASN A 46 41.94 54.28 -3.98
CA ASN A 46 40.87 54.27 -4.97
C ASN A 46 39.60 54.90 -4.35
N LEU A 47 38.42 54.68 -4.95
CA LEU A 47 37.17 55.24 -4.43
C LEU A 47 36.80 54.71 -3.04
N ARG A 48 37.17 53.46 -2.70
CA ARG A 48 36.85 52.80 -1.42
C ARG A 48 38.01 52.78 -0.44
N VAL A 49 39.23 52.61 -0.93
CA VAL A 49 40.45 52.52 -0.14
C VAL A 49 41.11 53.89 -0.11
N LYS A 50 41.13 54.53 1.07
CA LYS A 50 41.67 55.88 1.28
C LYS A 50 42.79 55.85 2.32
N PHE A 51 43.80 56.68 2.11
CA PHE A 51 44.86 56.92 3.08
C PHE A 51 44.71 58.33 3.65
N ILE A 52 44.53 58.44 4.96
CA ILE A 52 44.30 59.71 5.64
C ILE A 52 45.50 59.97 6.56
N ASN A 53 46.32 60.95 6.20
CA ASN A 53 47.45 61.36 7.01
C ASN A 53 46.96 62.26 8.16
N SER A 54 47.48 62.02 9.36
CA SER A 54 47.27 62.95 10.47
C SER A 54 48.15 64.18 10.27
N THR A 55 47.57 65.37 10.43
CA THR A 55 48.27 66.65 10.50
C THR A 55 48.88 66.81 11.90
N MET A 56 49.97 66.09 12.15
CA MET A 56 50.85 66.36 13.30
C MET A 56 51.98 67.29 12.84
N ASP A 57 52.16 68.40 13.58
CA ASP A 57 53.23 69.39 13.34
C ASP A 57 54.64 68.87 13.69
N ASP A 58 54.72 67.66 14.27
CA ASP A 58 55.99 67.00 14.55
C ASP A 58 56.69 66.57 13.24
N LYS A 59 57.91 67.09 13.03
CA LYS A 59 58.78 66.78 11.90
C LYS A 59 59.37 65.37 11.95
N SER A 60 59.15 64.62 13.03
CA SER A 60 59.66 63.27 13.23
C SER A 60 58.59 62.18 13.24
N ILE A 61 57.30 62.52 13.35
CA ILE A 61 56.22 61.54 13.51
C ILE A 61 55.23 61.60 12.35
N GLN A 62 55.08 60.49 11.62
CA GLN A 62 54.02 60.32 10.63
C GLN A 62 52.97 59.35 11.16
N SER A 63 51.69 59.73 11.07
CA SER A 63 50.55 58.83 11.30
C SER A 63 49.66 58.79 10.07
N GLN A 64 49.19 57.61 9.70
CA GLN A 64 48.30 57.42 8.57
C GLN A 64 47.25 56.36 8.90
N LEU A 65 45.99 56.68 8.60
CA LEU A 65 44.87 55.74 8.63
C LEU A 65 44.65 55.16 7.23
N LEU A 66 44.53 53.84 7.15
CA LEU A 66 43.95 53.15 6.00
C LEU A 66 42.45 52.98 6.26
N LEU A 67 41.61 53.71 5.52
CA LEU A 67 40.16 53.59 5.53
C LEU A 67 39.69 52.74 4.35
N ILE A 68 38.94 51.68 4.63
CA ILE A 68 38.25 50.85 3.64
C ILE A 68 36.75 51.13 3.79
N ILE A 69 36.17 51.79 2.80
CA ILE A 69 34.74 52.12 2.75
C ILE A 69 33.99 50.96 2.08
N GLY A 70 32.95 50.46 2.74
CA GLY A 70 32.13 49.38 2.21
C GLY A 70 32.93 48.10 1.97
N VAL A 71 33.40 47.46 3.05
CA VAL A 71 34.22 46.23 3.01
C VAL A 71 33.59 45.18 2.09
N LYS A 72 34.38 44.65 1.15
CA LYS A 72 34.01 43.55 0.24
C LYS A 72 34.73 42.24 0.63
N MET A 73 34.29 41.12 0.05
CA MET A 73 34.92 39.80 0.28
C MET A 73 36.41 39.78 -0.04
N GLU A 74 36.84 40.51 -1.07
CA GLU A 74 38.25 40.62 -1.44
C GLU A 74 39.07 41.38 -0.41
N ASP A 75 38.48 42.25 0.40
CA ASP A 75 39.16 43.11 1.38
C ASP A 75 39.60 42.36 2.64
N PHE A 76 39.06 41.17 2.91
CA PHE A 76 39.53 40.34 4.01
C PHE A 76 40.97 39.85 3.76
N GLY A 77 41.80 39.86 4.80
CA GLY A 77 43.19 39.45 4.69
C GLY A 77 44.14 40.13 5.65
N LYS A 78 45.43 39.96 5.37
CA LYS A 78 46.55 40.44 6.17
C LYS A 78 46.96 41.84 5.70
N TYR A 79 46.98 42.81 6.60
CA TYR A 79 47.42 44.18 6.36
C TYR A 79 48.67 44.50 7.19
N GLN A 80 49.68 45.05 6.54
CA GLN A 80 50.90 45.54 7.18
C GLN A 80 51.19 46.95 6.69
N CYS A 81 51.70 47.81 7.55
CA CYS A 81 52.24 49.09 7.12
C CYS A 81 53.76 49.04 7.07
N LYS A 82 54.32 49.66 6.04
CA LYS A 82 55.75 49.82 5.81
C LYS A 82 56.09 51.30 5.96
N ALA A 83 56.96 51.61 6.91
CA ALA A 83 57.54 52.93 7.07
C ALA A 83 58.90 52.99 6.38
N GLU A 84 59.17 54.07 5.65
CA GLU A 84 60.40 54.24 4.88
C GLU A 84 60.93 55.68 5.00
N SER A 85 62.24 55.82 5.20
CA SER A 85 62.97 57.09 5.20
C SER A 85 64.37 56.83 4.64
N VAL A 86 65.17 57.87 4.42
CA VAL A 86 66.57 57.75 3.95
C VAL A 86 67.43 56.92 4.91
N VAL A 87 67.05 56.85 6.19
CA VAL A 87 67.77 56.08 7.22
C VAL A 87 67.43 54.57 7.17
N GLY A 88 66.35 54.17 6.50
CA GLY A 88 66.00 52.75 6.38
C GLY A 88 64.50 52.49 6.24
N LYS A 89 64.13 51.20 6.33
CA LYS A 89 62.76 50.69 6.16
C LYS A 89 62.38 49.83 7.36
N ASN A 90 61.13 49.90 7.79
CA ASN A 90 60.61 49.06 8.85
C ASN A 90 59.18 48.59 8.50
N LEU A 91 58.88 47.30 8.73
CA LEU A 91 57.60 46.69 8.39
C LEU A 91 56.87 46.29 9.66
N SER A 92 55.58 46.61 9.76
CA SER A 92 54.80 46.32 10.95
C SER A 92 54.50 44.84 11.11
N LEU A 93 54.18 44.43 12.34
CA LEU A 93 53.41 43.22 12.57
C LEU A 93 52.07 43.29 11.80
N PRO A 94 51.51 42.14 11.38
CA PRO A 94 50.26 42.12 10.66
C PRO A 94 49.04 42.40 11.54
N GLY A 95 48.13 43.22 11.01
CA GLY A 95 46.74 43.25 11.44
C GLY A 95 45.88 42.49 10.44
N PHE A 96 44.99 41.65 10.94
CA PHE A 96 44.09 40.86 10.10
C PHE A 96 42.70 41.51 10.06
N LEU A 97 42.16 41.72 8.85
CA LEU A 97 40.74 41.98 8.65
C LEU A 97 40.04 40.64 8.42
N THR A 98 39.24 40.19 9.38
CA THR A 98 38.41 38.99 9.26
C THR A 98 36.95 39.37 9.08
N ARG A 99 36.16 38.48 8.46
CA ARG A 99 34.72 38.65 8.42
C ARG A 99 34.16 38.42 9.82
N LYS A 100 33.32 39.34 10.29
CA LYS A 100 32.60 39.17 11.55
C LYS A 100 31.73 37.92 11.46
N GLY A 101 31.79 37.09 12.50
CA GLY A 101 31.00 35.87 12.56
C GLY A 101 29.51 36.19 12.54
N VAL A 102 28.75 35.42 11.76
CA VAL A 102 27.29 35.52 11.74
C VAL A 102 26.78 34.45 12.69
N ALA A 103 25.94 34.85 13.64
CA ALA A 103 25.35 33.95 14.63
C ALA A 103 24.63 32.78 13.94
N LEU A 104 24.75 31.60 14.54
CA LEU A 104 24.09 30.41 14.06
C LEU A 104 22.57 30.55 14.17
N LYS A 105 21.86 30.31 13.08
CA LYS A 105 20.40 30.28 13.03
C LYS A 105 19.91 29.11 12.19
N LEU A 106 19.03 28.29 12.76
CA LEU A 106 18.30 27.28 12.00
C LEU A 106 17.18 27.95 11.20
N ILE A 107 17.19 27.69 9.90
CA ILE A 107 16.26 28.29 8.93
C ILE A 107 15.38 27.21 8.26
N GLY A 108 15.83 25.95 8.27
CA GLY A 108 15.05 24.80 7.84
C GLY A 108 15.09 23.75 8.93
N VAL A 109 13.93 23.33 9.40
CA VAL A 109 13.80 22.40 10.54
C VAL A 109 13.01 21.17 10.13
N PRO A 110 13.38 19.98 10.64
CA PRO A 110 12.66 18.76 10.33
C PRO A 110 11.21 18.85 10.83
N ARG A 111 10.29 18.20 10.12
CA ARG A 111 8.85 18.14 10.46
C ARG A 111 8.42 16.74 10.90
N ASN A 112 7.36 16.68 11.72
CA ASN A 112 6.78 15.42 12.18
C ASN A 112 6.44 14.60 10.95
N GLN A 113 6.89 13.36 10.93
CA GLN A 113 6.60 12.44 9.84
C GLN A 113 6.04 11.15 10.41
N SER A 114 5.10 10.59 9.66
CA SER A 114 4.55 9.29 9.94
C SER A 114 4.83 8.41 8.72
N ALA A 115 5.31 7.19 8.94
CA ALA A 115 5.68 6.29 7.86
C ALA A 115 5.36 4.82 8.19
N ASP A 116 5.06 4.06 7.15
CA ASP A 116 4.93 2.60 7.23
C ASP A 116 6.30 1.91 7.22
N ILE A 117 6.33 0.67 7.71
CA ILE A 117 7.52 -0.18 7.63
C ILE A 117 7.83 -0.44 6.15
N GLY A 118 9.09 -0.26 5.76
CA GLY A 118 9.54 -0.40 4.37
C GLY A 118 9.45 0.88 3.53
N ALA A 119 8.74 1.92 4.00
CA ALA A 119 8.74 3.22 3.32
C ALA A 119 10.10 3.92 3.45
N ASN A 120 10.36 4.88 2.56
CA ASN A 120 11.53 5.76 2.65
C ASN A 120 11.11 7.09 3.27
N VAL A 121 11.90 7.59 4.21
CA VAL A 121 11.62 8.85 4.93
C VAL A 121 12.79 9.80 4.84
N THR A 122 12.50 11.09 4.69
CA THR A 122 13.53 12.13 4.57
C THR A 122 13.28 13.26 5.54
N PHE A 123 14.24 13.57 6.40
CA PHE A 123 14.23 14.77 7.25
C PHE A 123 15.15 15.84 6.67
N ASN A 124 14.68 17.08 6.59
CA ASN A 124 15.49 18.20 6.17
C ASN A 124 16.00 19.00 7.37
N CYS A 125 17.21 19.52 7.25
CA CYS A 125 17.73 20.51 8.18
C CYS A 125 18.60 21.51 7.44
N THR A 126 18.39 22.80 7.72
CA THR A 126 19.13 23.89 7.10
C THR A 126 19.51 24.91 8.17
N ALA A 127 20.81 25.18 8.25
CA ALA A 127 21.39 26.13 9.17
C ALA A 127 22.12 27.24 8.41
N SER A 128 22.00 28.46 8.90
CA SER A 128 22.76 29.63 8.46
C SER A 128 23.72 30.07 9.55
N GLY A 129 24.90 30.53 9.17
CA GLY A 129 25.94 30.97 10.09
C GLY A 129 27.26 31.18 9.37
N PHE A 130 28.14 32.00 9.92
CA PHE A 130 29.48 32.19 9.38
C PHE A 130 30.53 32.10 10.49
N PRO A 131 31.53 31.20 10.39
CA PRO A 131 31.79 30.27 9.28
C PRO A 131 30.68 29.24 9.05
N LYS A 132 30.61 28.70 7.82
CA LYS A 132 29.56 27.76 7.38
C LYS A 132 29.35 26.66 8.43
N PRO A 133 28.13 26.46 8.93
CA PRO A 133 27.91 25.47 9.97
C PRO A 133 28.00 24.04 9.43
N THR A 134 28.32 23.10 10.32
CA THR A 134 28.21 21.66 10.07
C THR A 134 26.89 21.15 10.66
N ILE A 135 26.28 20.15 10.01
CA ILE A 135 25.03 19.51 10.46
C ILE A 135 25.32 18.07 10.84
N SER A 136 24.77 17.65 11.97
CA SER A 136 24.73 16.25 12.43
C SER A 136 23.33 15.91 12.95
N TRP A 137 23.00 14.62 12.97
CA TRP A 137 21.71 14.13 13.42
C TRP A 137 21.88 13.27 14.66
N ILE A 138 20.96 13.40 15.61
CA ILE A 138 20.91 12.62 16.85
C ILE A 138 19.57 11.90 16.90
N LYS A 139 19.55 10.68 17.45
CA LYS A 139 18.33 9.91 17.65
C LYS A 139 18.11 9.64 19.14
N ASN A 140 16.88 9.79 19.61
CA ASN A 140 16.42 9.51 20.97
C ASN A 140 17.28 10.15 22.08
N ASN A 141 17.78 11.36 21.85
CA ASN A 141 18.69 12.08 22.76
C ASN A 141 19.97 11.30 23.10
N ASP A 142 20.42 10.41 22.21
CA ASP A 142 21.72 9.77 22.35
C ASP A 142 22.83 10.85 22.31
N SER A 143 23.82 10.71 23.18
CA SER A 143 25.03 11.53 23.20
C SER A 143 25.84 11.43 21.91
N SER A 144 25.67 10.36 21.12
CA SER A 144 26.41 10.14 19.87
C SER A 144 25.64 10.58 18.64
N ALA A 145 26.35 11.20 17.68
CA ALA A 145 25.79 11.49 16.37
C ALA A 145 25.47 10.19 15.60
N LEU A 146 24.31 10.17 14.95
CA LEU A 146 23.86 9.07 14.09
C LEU A 146 24.87 8.87 12.95
N GLN A 147 25.21 7.61 12.69
CA GLN A 147 26.19 7.23 11.67
C GLN A 147 25.51 6.79 10.38
N SER A 148 26.17 7.05 9.24
CA SER A 148 25.68 6.59 7.94
C SER A 148 25.87 5.09 7.79
N ASN A 149 24.92 4.41 7.16
CA ASN A 149 25.02 2.99 6.82
C ASN A 149 24.36 2.73 5.45
N LEU A 150 24.03 1.48 5.12
CA LEU A 150 23.38 1.14 3.84
C LEU A 150 21.98 1.76 3.68
N ARG A 151 21.22 1.89 4.78
CA ARG A 151 19.85 2.42 4.80
C ARG A 151 19.76 3.90 5.22
N VAL A 152 20.60 4.31 6.18
CA VAL A 152 20.64 5.66 6.72
C VAL A 152 21.71 6.46 6.00
N LYS A 153 21.31 7.49 5.24
CA LYS A 153 22.19 8.33 4.42
C LYS A 153 22.04 9.80 4.79
N PHE A 154 23.15 10.53 4.72
CA PHE A 154 23.19 11.99 4.87
C PHE A 154 23.56 12.63 3.54
N ILE A 155 22.68 13.46 3.00
CA ILE A 155 22.85 14.07 1.68
C ILE A 155 22.96 15.58 1.87
N ASN A 156 24.14 16.13 1.62
CA ASN A 156 24.34 17.58 1.64
C ASN A 156 23.78 18.18 0.35
N SER A 157 22.90 19.17 0.46
CA SER A 157 22.51 19.96 -0.72
C SER A 157 23.66 20.92 -1.09
N PRO A 158 24.10 20.94 -2.35
CA PRO A 158 25.05 21.94 -2.82
C PRO A 158 24.38 23.31 -2.73
N MET A 159 24.92 24.16 -1.86
CA MET A 159 24.58 25.59 -1.80
C MET A 159 25.85 26.39 -2.01
N ASP A 160 25.81 27.32 -2.97
CA ASP A 160 26.91 28.24 -3.30
C ASP A 160 27.18 29.23 -2.17
N ASP A 161 26.21 29.44 -1.28
CA ASP A 161 26.34 30.32 -0.13
C ASP A 161 27.27 29.72 0.94
N LYS A 162 28.42 30.40 1.16
CA LYS A 162 29.42 30.07 2.20
C LYS A 162 28.90 30.24 3.63
N SER A 163 27.67 30.68 3.83
CA SER A 163 27.03 30.84 5.14
C SER A 163 25.85 29.91 5.38
N ILE A 164 25.41 29.11 4.41
CA ILE A 164 24.24 28.24 4.56
C ILE A 164 24.62 26.78 4.31
N GLN A 165 24.29 25.90 5.25
CA GLN A 165 24.42 24.46 5.10
C GLN A 165 23.03 23.82 5.15
N SER A 166 22.76 22.92 4.20
CA SER A 166 21.54 22.11 4.17
C SER A 166 21.89 20.64 4.02
N GLN A 167 21.24 19.79 4.80
CA GLN A 167 21.44 18.35 4.77
C GLN A 167 20.12 17.60 4.93
N LEU A 168 19.95 16.54 4.15
CA LEU A 168 18.86 15.60 4.24
C LEU A 168 19.33 14.33 4.97
N LEU A 169 18.57 13.88 5.96
CA LEU A 169 18.66 12.54 6.52
C LEU A 169 17.64 11.65 5.80
N LEU A 170 18.12 10.69 5.01
CA LEU A 170 17.32 9.70 4.30
C LEU A 170 17.40 8.36 5.04
N ILE A 171 16.24 7.77 5.36
CA ILE A 171 16.12 6.42 5.90
C ILE A 171 15.39 5.58 4.85
N ILE A 172 16.11 4.62 4.26
CA ILE A 172 15.59 3.69 3.25
C ILE A 172 15.04 2.45 3.94
N GLY A 173 13.80 2.09 3.64
CA GLY A 173 13.15 0.91 4.20
C GLY A 173 13.04 0.97 5.71
N VAL A 174 12.18 1.86 6.22
CA VAL A 174 11.96 2.10 7.65
C VAL A 174 11.68 0.80 8.40
N LYS A 175 12.40 0.56 9.50
CA LYS A 175 12.21 -0.57 10.42
C LYS A 175 11.62 -0.12 11.75
N MET A 176 11.17 -1.07 12.58
CA MET A 176 10.66 -0.77 13.93
C MET A 176 11.66 -0.03 14.81
N GLU A 177 12.95 -0.35 14.68
CA GLU A 177 14.01 0.34 15.41
C GLU A 177 14.15 1.81 15.00
N ASP A 178 13.76 2.19 13.77
CA ASP A 178 13.93 3.54 13.22
C ASP A 178 12.92 4.55 13.80
N PHE A 179 11.82 4.10 14.40
CA PHE A 179 10.88 5.02 15.05
C PHE A 179 11.52 5.67 16.29
N GLY A 180 11.25 6.97 16.48
CA GLY A 180 11.88 7.72 17.54
C GLY A 180 11.98 9.20 17.27
N LYS A 181 12.74 9.86 18.12
CA LYS A 181 12.96 11.29 18.13
C LYS A 181 14.26 11.61 17.39
N TYR A 182 14.21 12.37 16.31
CA TYR A 182 15.35 12.79 15.52
C TYR A 182 15.61 14.28 15.73
N GLN A 183 16.82 14.64 16.14
CA GLN A 183 17.23 16.01 16.38
C GLN A 183 18.31 16.39 15.39
N CYS A 184 18.14 17.54 14.74
CA CYS A 184 19.20 18.14 13.96
C CYS A 184 20.05 19.05 14.85
N LYS A 185 21.36 18.83 14.85
CA LYS A 185 22.35 19.64 15.54
C LYS A 185 23.22 20.37 14.52
N ALA A 186 23.22 21.70 14.59
CA ALA A 186 24.10 22.55 13.79
C ALA A 186 25.19 23.15 14.69
N GLU A 187 26.43 23.18 14.21
CA GLU A 187 27.58 23.70 14.96
C GLU A 187 28.42 24.64 14.08
N SER A 188 28.94 25.72 14.67
CA SER A 188 29.92 26.61 14.03
C SER A 188 31.02 26.98 15.02
N VAL A 189 32.23 27.23 14.50
CA VAL A 189 33.42 27.56 15.30
C VAL A 189 33.30 28.91 16.02
N VAL A 190 32.44 29.82 15.52
CA VAL A 190 32.06 31.05 16.22
C VAL A 190 30.81 30.75 17.03
N GLY A 191 30.96 30.66 18.36
CA GLY A 191 29.86 30.33 19.26
C GLY A 191 29.79 28.86 19.66
N LYS A 192 30.92 28.26 20.08
CA LYS A 192 31.02 26.90 20.69
C LYS A 192 29.94 26.57 21.74
N ASN A 193 29.24 27.56 22.29
CA ASN A 193 28.20 27.42 23.32
C ASN A 193 26.77 27.74 22.82
N LEU A 194 26.57 28.03 21.53
CA LEU A 194 25.26 28.22 20.91
C LEU A 194 24.87 26.94 20.16
N SER A 195 24.83 25.81 20.88
CA SER A 195 23.95 24.72 20.47
C SER A 195 22.54 25.29 20.56
N LEU A 196 21.84 25.42 19.44
CA LEU A 196 20.42 25.78 19.51
C LEU A 196 19.74 24.70 20.39
N PRO A 197 18.96 25.10 21.41
CA PRO A 197 18.49 24.21 22.47
C PRO A 197 17.70 23.03 21.90
N ASP A 198 17.40 22.05 22.76
CA ASP A 198 16.60 20.82 22.54
C ASP A 198 15.23 21.00 21.84
N ALA A 199 14.89 22.20 21.40
CA ALA A 199 13.67 22.62 20.73
C ALA A 199 13.44 22.04 19.32
N LEU A 200 14.29 21.14 18.82
CA LEU A 200 14.17 20.59 17.46
C LEU A 200 14.21 19.07 17.41
N THR A 201 13.60 18.46 18.42
CA THR A 201 13.32 17.05 18.41
C THR A 201 12.09 16.76 17.57
N GLN A 202 12.28 16.04 16.46
CA GLN A 202 11.21 15.64 15.58
C GLN A 202 10.88 14.17 15.69
N LYS A 203 9.61 13.84 15.95
CA LYS A 203 9.19 12.45 16.08
C LYS A 203 8.96 11.84 14.68
N LEU A 204 9.74 10.82 14.34
CA LEU A 204 9.32 9.80 13.39
C LEU A 204 8.42 8.84 14.15
N GLN A 205 7.13 9.01 13.95
CA GLN A 205 6.14 8.07 14.45
C GLN A 205 5.74 7.13 13.32
N ARG A 206 5.16 6.00 13.68
CA ARG A 206 4.59 5.12 12.67
C ARG A 206 3.36 5.79 12.07
N TYR A 207 3.11 5.59 10.78
CA TYR A 207 1.85 5.98 10.16
C TYR A 207 0.73 5.19 10.84
N PHE A 208 0.07 5.83 11.79
CA PHE A 208 -1.18 5.38 12.35
C PHE A 208 -2.23 6.33 11.76
N SER A 209 -2.87 5.92 10.66
CA SER A 209 -4.29 6.25 10.53
C SER A 209 -4.95 5.74 11.81
N ASP A 210 -5.61 6.64 12.55
CA ASP A 210 -6.23 6.43 13.87
C ASP A 210 -6.24 4.97 14.35
N GLY A 211 -5.40 4.67 15.36
CA GLY A 211 -5.39 3.35 15.98
C GLY A 211 -6.81 2.97 16.41
N GLN A 212 -7.35 1.91 15.80
CA GLN A 212 -8.72 1.47 16.02
C GLN A 212 -8.73 0.52 17.22
N ILE A 213 -9.53 0.83 18.26
CA ILE A 213 -9.84 -0.14 19.32
C ILE A 213 -10.39 -1.42 18.69
N PRO A 214 -10.22 -2.60 19.33
CA PRO A 214 -10.72 -3.82 18.74
C PRO A 214 -12.24 -3.75 18.59
N GLU A 215 -12.77 -4.05 17.42
CA GLU A 215 -14.19 -4.08 17.14
C GLU A 215 -14.59 -5.51 16.77
N ILE A 216 -15.53 -6.10 17.51
CA ILE A 216 -16.06 -7.42 17.19
C ILE A 216 -16.99 -7.30 15.98
N VAL A 217 -16.50 -7.70 14.81
CA VAL A 217 -17.27 -7.69 13.56
C VAL A 217 -18.28 -8.82 13.53
N LYS A 218 -17.89 -10.00 14.03
CA LYS A 218 -18.75 -11.19 14.09
C LYS A 218 -18.48 -11.93 15.39
N GLY A 219 -19.46 -11.94 16.29
CA GLY A 219 -19.41 -12.68 17.54
C GLY A 219 -19.83 -14.16 17.39
N PRO A 220 -19.64 -14.97 18.46
CA PRO A 220 -20.14 -16.33 18.51
C PRO A 220 -21.67 -16.38 18.45
N LYS A 221 -22.21 -17.47 17.92
CA LYS A 221 -23.66 -17.73 17.85
C LYS A 221 -24.06 -18.88 18.78
N ASN A 222 -25.30 -18.83 19.26
CA ASN A 222 -25.90 -19.93 20.04
C ASN A 222 -25.88 -21.23 19.24
N GLN A 223 -25.62 -22.33 19.93
CA GLN A 223 -25.57 -23.67 19.35
C GLN A 223 -26.31 -24.66 20.24
N SER A 224 -27.00 -25.61 19.62
CA SER A 224 -27.58 -26.78 20.28
C SER A 224 -26.86 -28.01 19.76
N VAL A 225 -26.17 -28.74 20.63
CA VAL A 225 -25.30 -29.87 20.25
C VAL A 225 -25.55 -31.04 21.20
N SER A 226 -25.70 -32.26 20.67
CA SER A 226 -25.83 -33.50 21.45
C SER A 226 -24.49 -33.92 22.08
N ILE A 227 -24.55 -34.75 23.11
CA ILE A 227 -23.35 -35.22 23.82
C ILE A 227 -22.44 -36.01 22.86
N GLY A 228 -21.13 -35.80 22.95
CA GLY A 228 -20.13 -36.46 22.10
C GLY A 228 -19.94 -35.86 20.70
N SER A 229 -20.78 -34.90 20.30
CA SER A 229 -20.57 -34.11 19.07
C SER A 229 -19.59 -32.95 19.31
N ASP A 230 -19.07 -32.34 18.24
CA ASP A 230 -18.15 -31.21 18.36
C ASP A 230 -18.92 -29.87 18.28
N ALA A 231 -18.52 -28.89 19.09
CA ALA A 231 -19.07 -27.53 19.05
C ALA A 231 -17.99 -26.53 18.61
N ILE A 232 -18.35 -25.58 17.72
CA ILE A 232 -17.39 -24.60 17.18
C ILE A 232 -17.93 -23.18 17.34
N PHE A 233 -17.30 -22.38 18.19
CA PHE A 233 -17.58 -20.95 18.26
C PHE A 233 -16.60 -20.17 17.39
N THR A 234 -17.11 -19.22 16.60
CA THR A 234 -16.29 -18.32 15.77
C THR A 234 -16.39 -16.89 16.29
N CYS A 235 -15.26 -16.19 16.33
CA CYS A 235 -15.20 -14.76 16.62
C CYS A 235 -14.24 -14.06 15.65
N THR A 236 -14.65 -12.90 15.13
CA THR A 236 -13.84 -12.05 14.25
C THR A 236 -13.77 -10.65 14.81
N ALA A 237 -12.56 -10.11 14.96
CA ALA A 237 -12.34 -8.78 15.52
C ALA A 237 -11.38 -7.94 14.66
N ASN A 238 -11.84 -6.78 14.21
CA ASN A 238 -11.02 -5.76 13.57
C ASN A 238 -10.30 -4.92 14.63
N GLY A 239 -9.28 -4.17 14.23
CA GLY A 239 -8.56 -3.26 15.13
C GLY A 239 -7.15 -2.99 14.64
N LEU A 240 -6.62 -1.83 14.98
CA LEU A 240 -5.27 -1.39 14.60
C LEU A 240 -4.54 -0.89 15.86
N PRO A 241 -3.51 -1.58 16.36
CA PRO A 241 -2.91 -2.82 15.84
C PRO A 241 -3.86 -4.02 15.91
N ARG A 242 -3.59 -5.04 15.08
CA ARG A 242 -4.41 -6.25 14.98
C ARG A 242 -4.64 -6.88 16.37
N PRO A 243 -5.91 -7.13 16.76
CA PRO A 243 -6.21 -7.61 18.08
C PRO A 243 -5.91 -9.11 18.25
N SER A 244 -5.60 -9.48 19.49
CA SER A 244 -5.56 -10.86 19.97
C SER A 244 -6.92 -11.25 20.54
N ILE A 245 -7.45 -12.42 20.16
CA ILE A 245 -8.79 -12.89 20.57
C ILE A 245 -8.66 -14.04 21.55
N HIS A 246 -9.36 -13.95 22.67
CA HIS A 246 -9.40 -14.95 23.73
C HIS A 246 -10.84 -15.35 24.02
N TRP A 247 -11.06 -16.58 24.51
CA TRP A 247 -12.39 -17.10 24.83
C TRP A 247 -12.60 -17.23 26.33
N MET A 248 -13.83 -16.99 26.76
CA MET A 248 -14.27 -17.05 28.15
C MET A 248 -15.55 -17.86 28.25
N LYS A 249 -15.64 -18.73 29.27
CA LYS A 249 -16.82 -19.53 29.63
C LYS A 249 -17.33 -19.10 31.00
N ASP A 250 -18.65 -18.91 31.13
CA ASP A 250 -19.40 -18.69 32.38
C ASP A 250 -18.80 -17.62 33.33
N ASP A 251 -18.35 -16.49 32.77
CA ASP A 251 -17.78 -15.33 33.48
C ASP A 251 -16.61 -15.65 34.43
N ALA A 252 -15.96 -16.82 34.27
CA ALA A 252 -14.81 -17.22 35.07
C ALA A 252 -13.56 -16.39 34.70
N SER A 253 -12.75 -16.05 35.71
CA SER A 253 -11.51 -15.25 35.61
C SER A 253 -10.37 -15.91 34.83
N HIS A 254 -10.55 -17.12 34.32
CA HIS A 254 -9.55 -17.88 33.58
C HIS A 254 -10.04 -18.25 32.18
N ALA A 255 -9.15 -18.15 31.19
CA ALA A 255 -9.40 -18.55 29.81
C ALA A 255 -9.82 -20.03 29.71
N VAL A 256 -10.53 -20.40 28.65
CA VAL A 256 -11.04 -21.77 28.34
C VAL A 256 -9.95 -22.88 28.30
N GLN A 257 -8.68 -22.54 28.59
CA GLN A 257 -7.50 -23.41 28.58
C GLN A 257 -7.44 -24.48 29.69
N SER A 258 -8.37 -24.50 30.66
CA SER A 258 -8.46 -25.61 31.63
C SER A 258 -9.16 -26.85 31.08
N ASN A 259 -9.78 -26.75 29.90
CA ASN A 259 -10.45 -27.86 29.24
C ASN A 259 -9.52 -28.49 28.19
N THR A 260 -9.12 -29.74 28.40
CA THR A 260 -8.24 -30.49 27.47
C THR A 260 -8.88 -30.78 26.12
N ARG A 261 -10.22 -30.76 26.04
CA ARG A 261 -11.02 -30.94 24.82
C ARG A 261 -11.29 -29.64 24.07
N ALA A 262 -10.90 -28.50 24.64
CA ALA A 262 -11.07 -27.19 24.02
C ALA A 262 -9.78 -26.72 23.32
N LYS A 263 -9.86 -26.45 22.01
CA LYS A 263 -8.75 -25.94 21.21
C LYS A 263 -9.10 -24.60 20.61
N VAL A 264 -8.25 -23.60 20.87
CA VAL A 264 -8.34 -22.29 20.21
C VAL A 264 -7.51 -22.34 18.93
N ILE A 265 -8.20 -22.24 17.80
CA ILE A 265 -7.57 -22.16 16.48
C ILE A 265 -7.51 -20.67 16.11
N GLN A 266 -6.30 -20.13 16.10
CA GLN A 266 -6.04 -18.73 15.75
C GLN A 266 -4.92 -18.67 14.72
N ASN A 267 -5.19 -18.07 13.56
CA ASN A 267 -4.18 -17.89 12.53
C ASN A 267 -3.57 -16.49 12.69
N ASN A 268 -2.23 -16.38 12.69
CA ASN A 268 -1.50 -15.12 12.81
C ASN A 268 -1.65 -14.16 11.61
N ARG A 269 -2.40 -14.55 10.57
CA ARG A 269 -2.71 -13.71 9.41
C ARG A 269 -4.18 -13.28 9.34
N THR A 270 -5.09 -13.90 10.10
CA THR A 270 -6.53 -13.60 10.04
C THR A 270 -7.04 -12.96 11.33
N ILE A 271 -7.98 -12.04 11.22
CA ILE A 271 -8.69 -11.40 12.34
C ILE A 271 -9.74 -12.33 13.00
N ARG A 272 -9.70 -13.64 12.70
CA ARG A 272 -10.69 -14.66 13.11
C ARG A 272 -10.05 -15.65 14.08
N SER A 273 -10.78 -15.99 15.14
CA SER A 273 -10.46 -17.03 16.12
C SER A 273 -11.63 -18.01 16.20
N GLN A 274 -11.33 -19.30 16.31
CA GLN A 274 -12.31 -20.34 16.53
C GLN A 274 -11.99 -21.09 17.83
N LEU A 275 -13.03 -21.38 18.61
CA LEU A 275 -12.98 -22.28 19.75
C LEU A 275 -13.68 -23.58 19.36
N LEU A 276 -12.91 -24.65 19.22
CA LEU A 276 -13.41 -26.01 18.98
C LEU A 276 -13.46 -26.75 20.32
N ILE A 277 -14.60 -27.30 20.67
CA ILE A 277 -14.79 -28.23 21.79
C ILE A 277 -15.10 -29.59 21.18
N THR A 278 -14.18 -30.54 21.30
CA THR A 278 -14.38 -31.89 20.76
C THR A 278 -15.10 -32.78 21.75
N GLY A 279 -16.08 -33.55 21.29
CA GLY A 279 -16.81 -34.50 22.14
C GLY A 279 -17.46 -33.82 23.34
N VAL A 280 -18.44 -32.95 23.11
CA VAL A 280 -19.13 -32.13 24.12
C VAL A 280 -19.68 -33.00 25.26
N GLU A 281 -19.37 -32.64 26.51
CA GLU A 281 -19.86 -33.26 27.75
C GLU A 281 -20.78 -32.29 28.52
N MET A 282 -21.36 -32.77 29.61
CA MET A 282 -22.32 -31.99 30.40
C MET A 282 -21.71 -30.69 30.97
N GLU A 283 -20.41 -30.67 31.32
CA GLU A 283 -19.75 -29.46 31.86
C GLU A 283 -19.45 -28.40 30.78
N ASP A 284 -19.52 -28.75 29.49
CA ASP A 284 -19.26 -27.81 28.39
C ASP A 284 -20.47 -26.92 28.11
N TYR A 285 -21.68 -27.36 28.43
CA TYR A 285 -22.84 -26.49 28.30
C TYR A 285 -22.67 -25.24 29.17
N GLY A 286 -23.07 -24.09 28.64
CA GLY A 286 -22.80 -22.81 29.29
C GLY A 286 -22.76 -21.62 28.33
N LYS A 287 -22.30 -20.50 28.87
CA LYS A 287 -22.22 -19.21 28.18
C LYS A 287 -20.79 -18.94 27.74
N TYR A 288 -20.62 -18.65 26.47
CA TYR A 288 -19.33 -18.38 25.83
C TYR A 288 -19.30 -16.97 25.25
N ARG A 289 -18.15 -16.30 25.40
CA ARG A 289 -17.90 -15.02 24.72
C ARG A 289 -16.44 -14.90 24.32
N CYS A 290 -16.19 -14.11 23.29
CA CYS A 290 -14.82 -13.76 22.88
C CYS A 290 -14.45 -12.35 23.32
N ILE A 291 -13.14 -12.15 23.53
CA ILE A 291 -12.55 -10.94 24.06
C ILE A 291 -11.38 -10.57 23.17
N ALA A 292 -11.46 -9.41 22.51
CA ALA A 292 -10.44 -8.91 21.62
C ALA A 292 -9.64 -7.79 22.27
N ASN A 293 -8.31 -7.92 22.29
CA ASN A 293 -7.40 -6.97 22.91
C ASN A 293 -6.34 -6.48 21.92
N ASN A 294 -6.11 -5.17 21.86
CA ASN A 294 -4.92 -4.58 21.23
C ASN A 294 -4.28 -3.53 22.16
N SER A 295 -3.21 -2.88 21.69
CA SER A 295 -2.50 -1.85 22.46
C SER A 295 -3.32 -0.57 22.70
N ILE A 296 -4.45 -0.40 22.01
CA ILE A 296 -5.33 0.78 22.11
C ILE A 296 -6.50 0.51 23.08
N GLY A 297 -7.02 -0.73 23.14
CA GLY A 297 -8.13 -1.06 24.02
C GLY A 297 -8.59 -2.52 23.95
N ARG A 298 -9.77 -2.77 24.53
CA ARG A 298 -10.41 -4.09 24.67
C ARG A 298 -11.89 -4.02 24.29
N SER A 299 -12.37 -5.03 23.56
CA SER A 299 -13.80 -5.25 23.33
C SER A 299 -14.20 -6.68 23.63
N GLN A 300 -15.50 -6.89 23.81
CA GLN A 300 -16.10 -8.18 24.16
C GLN A 300 -17.30 -8.42 23.25
N SER A 301 -17.51 -9.66 22.83
CA SER A 301 -18.71 -10.03 22.08
C SER A 301 -19.93 -10.16 22.97
N GLU A 302 -21.10 -10.20 22.34
CA GLU A 302 -22.30 -10.78 22.92
C GLU A 302 -22.07 -12.23 23.36
N VAL A 303 -22.90 -12.69 24.30
CA VAL A 303 -22.83 -14.03 24.87
C VAL A 303 -23.54 -15.03 23.95
N ALA A 304 -22.84 -16.09 23.60
CA ALA A 304 -23.40 -17.26 22.94
C ALA A 304 -23.65 -18.38 23.95
N VAL A 305 -24.77 -19.09 23.83
CA VAL A 305 -25.12 -20.21 24.71
C VAL A 305 -24.93 -21.54 23.97
N LEU A 306 -24.17 -22.45 24.55
CA LEU A 306 -24.16 -23.86 24.18
C LEU A 306 -25.24 -24.58 24.99
N LYS A 307 -26.25 -25.12 24.31
CA LYS A 307 -27.33 -25.90 24.92
C LYS A 307 -27.29 -27.34 24.41
N ARG A 308 -27.84 -28.25 25.20
CA ARG A 308 -28.00 -29.64 24.80
C ARG A 308 -29.09 -29.75 23.75
N ASP A 309 -28.78 -30.44 22.65
CA ASP A 309 -29.79 -30.86 21.70
C ASP A 309 -30.30 -32.26 22.06
N TYR A 310 -31.59 -32.34 22.42
CA TYR A 310 -32.26 -33.58 22.80
C TYR A 310 -32.78 -34.36 21.60
N GLN A 311 -32.76 -33.81 20.37
CA GLN A 311 -33.37 -34.46 19.21
C GLN A 311 -32.49 -35.54 18.55
N ASN A 312 -31.20 -35.64 18.90
CA ASN A 312 -30.22 -36.49 18.17
C ASN A 312 -29.37 -37.44 19.04
N ASP A 313 -29.77 -37.71 20.29
CA ASP A 313 -29.02 -38.59 21.23
C ASP A 313 -29.04 -40.09 20.85
N TYR A 314 -29.61 -40.46 19.69
CA TYR A 314 -29.60 -41.82 19.15
C TYR A 314 -29.13 -41.80 17.69
N LEU A 315 -27.84 -42.07 17.44
CA LEU A 315 -27.32 -42.87 16.30
C LEU A 315 -25.78 -43.02 16.40
N PRO A 316 -25.19 -44.20 16.12
CA PRO A 316 -23.79 -44.49 16.40
C PRO A 316 -22.80 -43.86 15.41
N SER A 317 -21.60 -43.60 15.94
CA SER A 317 -20.40 -43.09 15.31
C SER A 317 -19.86 -43.98 14.18
N ASP A 318 -19.79 -43.46 12.95
CA ASP A 318 -18.77 -43.80 11.95
C ASP A 318 -18.83 -42.84 10.75
N ARG A 319 -17.94 -41.84 10.75
CA ARG A 319 -17.34 -41.17 9.57
C ARG A 319 -16.61 -39.89 10.03
N LYS A 320 -15.39 -40.05 10.54
CA LYS A 320 -14.38 -38.98 10.59
C LYS A 320 -13.11 -39.59 10.01
N ASN A 321 -12.80 -39.30 8.74
CA ASN A 321 -11.48 -39.38 8.10
C ASN A 321 -11.63 -39.14 6.59
N GLU A 322 -11.82 -37.88 6.15
CA GLU A 322 -11.64 -37.52 4.73
C GLU A 322 -11.45 -36.00 4.45
N GLU A 323 -11.63 -35.09 5.42
CA GLU A 323 -11.64 -33.63 5.16
C GLU A 323 -10.29 -32.89 5.19
N GLU A 324 -9.18 -33.50 5.64
CA GLU A 324 -7.94 -32.73 5.88
C GLU A 324 -7.02 -32.51 4.65
N ALA A 325 -7.41 -32.91 3.44
CA ALA A 325 -6.58 -32.73 2.24
C ALA A 325 -6.98 -31.53 1.33
N SER A 326 -8.17 -30.93 1.54
CA SER A 326 -8.75 -29.99 0.56
C SER A 326 -8.34 -28.52 0.74
N THR A 327 -7.80 -28.14 1.90
CA THR A 327 -7.58 -26.72 2.25
C THR A 327 -6.24 -26.16 1.75
N SER A 328 -5.25 -27.02 1.44
CA SER A 328 -3.93 -26.59 0.96
C SER A 328 -3.92 -26.16 -0.52
N GLN A 329 -4.78 -26.77 -1.34
CA GLN A 329 -4.73 -26.65 -2.80
C GLN A 329 -5.38 -25.35 -3.34
N MET A 330 -6.25 -24.71 -2.55
CA MET A 330 -7.01 -23.51 -2.97
C MET A 330 -6.18 -22.21 -2.94
N THR A 331 -5.12 -22.15 -2.12
CA THR A 331 -4.26 -20.95 -1.99
C THR A 331 -3.37 -20.73 -3.21
N THR A 332 -2.97 -21.79 -3.91
CA THR A 332 -2.03 -21.70 -5.05
C THR A 332 -2.71 -21.13 -6.30
N ILE A 333 -4.00 -21.38 -6.49
CA ILE A 333 -4.76 -20.89 -7.65
C ILE A 333 -5.12 -19.40 -7.49
N ALA A 334 -5.46 -18.95 -6.27
CA ALA A 334 -5.73 -17.54 -5.99
C ALA A 334 -4.51 -16.62 -6.21
N VAL A 335 -3.30 -17.12 -5.93
CA VAL A 335 -2.04 -16.37 -6.14
C VAL A 335 -1.74 -16.14 -7.62
N LEU A 336 -2.12 -17.07 -8.51
CA LEU A 336 -1.89 -16.93 -9.96
C LEU A 336 -2.92 -16.01 -10.63
N CYS A 337 -4.18 -16.02 -10.19
CA CYS A 337 -5.21 -15.12 -10.72
C CYS A 337 -4.98 -13.65 -10.32
N ALA A 338 -4.45 -13.38 -9.12
CA ALA A 338 -4.16 -12.02 -8.67
C ALA A 338 -3.02 -11.33 -9.46
N SER A 339 -2.15 -12.09 -10.12
CA SER A 339 -1.02 -11.56 -10.91
C SER A 339 -1.36 -11.09 -12.33
N VAL A 340 -2.57 -11.35 -12.83
CA VAL A 340 -2.96 -10.99 -14.22
C VAL A 340 -3.81 -9.71 -14.26
N GLN A 341 -4.21 -9.18 -13.11
CA GLN A 341 -5.10 -8.01 -13.01
C GLN A 341 -4.33 -6.74 -12.63
N MET A 342 -3.49 -6.25 -13.55
CA MET A 342 -2.91 -4.90 -13.49
C MET A 342 -3.19 -4.18 -14.83
N PRO A 343 -3.76 -2.96 -14.82
CA PRO A 343 -3.89 -2.16 -16.03
C PRO A 343 -2.51 -1.70 -16.50
N LEU A 344 -2.15 -2.03 -17.74
CA LEU A 344 -0.97 -1.46 -18.41
C LEU A 344 -1.22 0.02 -18.70
N LEU A 345 -0.55 0.89 -17.96
CA LEU A 345 -0.26 2.28 -18.35
C LEU A 345 1.27 2.41 -18.45
N TYR A 346 1.72 2.81 -19.64
CA TYR A 346 3.09 2.85 -20.17
C TYR A 346 4.11 3.65 -19.35
N THR A 347 5.38 3.20 -19.39
CA THR A 347 6.54 4.01 -19.83
C THR A 347 7.68 3.11 -20.32
N VAL A 348 8.18 3.39 -21.52
CA VAL A 348 9.38 2.81 -22.15
C VAL A 348 10.56 3.76 -21.90
N GLU A 349 11.68 3.23 -21.39
CA GLU A 349 13.08 3.70 -21.49
C GLU A 349 13.93 2.64 -20.75
N GLY A 350 15.01 2.03 -21.22
CA GLY A 350 15.77 2.05 -22.46
C GLY A 350 17.05 1.20 -22.27
N GLY A 351 17.52 0.57 -23.35
CA GLY A 351 18.89 0.05 -23.54
C GLY A 351 19.13 -1.41 -23.12
N LEU A 352 19.94 -2.21 -23.81
CA LEU A 352 20.80 -2.10 -25.00
C LEU A 352 21.28 -3.54 -25.28
N GLY A 353 21.39 -3.97 -26.54
CA GLY A 353 21.94 -5.29 -26.85
C GLY A 353 21.75 -5.75 -28.30
N ASP A 354 22.37 -5.03 -29.23
CA ASP A 354 23.00 -5.49 -30.48
C ASP A 354 22.36 -6.63 -31.29
N ARG A 355 21.88 -6.28 -32.50
CA ARG A 355 22.42 -6.73 -33.79
C ARG A 355 21.66 -6.11 -34.96
N GLU A 356 22.43 -5.56 -35.89
CA GLU A 356 22.03 -4.91 -37.14
C GLU A 356 22.59 -5.73 -38.34
N PRO A 357 22.34 -5.39 -39.63
CA PRO A 357 21.22 -5.82 -40.49
C PRO A 357 21.73 -6.60 -41.75
N PRO A 358 20.94 -6.85 -42.83
CA PRO A 358 20.57 -5.86 -43.87
C PRO A 358 19.09 -6.03 -44.34
N ASP A 359 18.43 -5.18 -45.12
CA ASP A 359 18.77 -4.47 -46.35
C ASP A 359 17.74 -3.34 -46.57
N GLY A 360 18.15 -2.28 -47.25
CA GLY A 360 17.35 -1.08 -47.47
C GLY A 360 16.50 -1.13 -48.75
N SER A 361 15.46 -0.30 -48.80
CA SER A 361 15.39 0.81 -49.77
C SER A 361 13.99 1.48 -49.82
N ARG A 362 14.03 2.81 -49.94
CA ARG A 362 13.00 3.76 -50.45
C ARG A 362 12.02 4.44 -49.47
N GLN A 363 12.47 5.64 -49.04
CA GLN A 363 11.81 6.96 -48.81
C GLN A 363 10.54 7.32 -49.66
N PRO A 364 9.85 8.48 -49.44
CA PRO A 364 9.67 9.35 -48.25
C PRO A 364 8.24 9.98 -48.09
N ASP A 365 8.11 10.87 -47.08
CA ASP A 365 7.24 12.06 -46.94
C ASP A 365 5.71 11.94 -46.72
N LEU A 366 5.25 12.41 -45.54
CA LEU A 366 4.51 13.68 -45.40
C LEU A 366 4.09 13.93 -43.93
N MET A 367 4.58 15.04 -43.38
CA MET A 367 4.09 15.69 -42.17
C MET A 367 3.99 17.19 -42.48
N GLN A 368 2.78 17.76 -42.37
CA GLN A 368 2.50 19.19 -42.09
C GLN A 368 0.97 19.38 -42.06
N ASP A 369 0.41 19.77 -40.91
CA ASP A 369 -0.03 21.16 -40.53
C ASP A 369 -1.43 21.50 -41.11
N MET A 370 -2.37 22.19 -40.47
CA MET A 370 -2.53 22.90 -39.21
C MET A 370 -4.04 23.22 -39.04
N ASN A 371 -4.49 23.34 -37.78
CA ASN A 371 -5.54 24.25 -37.23
C ASN A 371 -6.61 24.88 -38.15
N GLU A 372 -7.89 24.90 -37.73
CA GLU A 372 -8.49 25.95 -36.84
C GLU A 372 -10.04 26.05 -36.94
N ARG A 373 -10.64 26.59 -35.87
CA ARG A 373 -12.05 27.02 -35.61
C ARG A 373 -12.96 25.96 -34.95
N GLY A 374 -13.62 26.20 -33.81
CA GLY A 374 -13.88 27.40 -33.01
C GLY A 374 -15.29 27.31 -32.39
N GLU A 375 -15.44 27.77 -31.14
CA GLU A 375 -16.70 28.02 -30.40
C GLU A 375 -17.53 26.80 -29.91
N LYS A 376 -18.17 26.76 -28.73
CA LYS A 376 -18.49 27.74 -27.68
C LYS A 376 -18.84 26.98 -26.38
N ARG A 377 -18.44 27.54 -25.23
CA ARG A 377 -18.77 27.12 -23.86
C ARG A 377 -19.69 28.18 -23.27
N SER A 378 -20.77 27.80 -22.60
CA SER A 378 -21.58 28.71 -21.77
C SER A 378 -21.86 28.08 -20.42
N ASP A 379 -21.58 28.88 -19.39
CA ASP A 379 -21.80 28.72 -17.96
C ASP A 379 -23.22 28.28 -17.57
N TRP A 380 -23.33 27.62 -16.41
CA TRP A 380 -24.13 28.09 -15.27
C TRP A 380 -23.50 27.58 -13.96
N SER A 381 -23.24 28.50 -13.03
CA SER A 381 -22.82 28.26 -11.65
C SER A 381 -23.85 28.83 -10.66
N GLU A 382 -23.96 28.13 -9.54
CA GLU A 382 -24.35 28.53 -8.17
C GLU A 382 -25.63 29.34 -7.88
N LYS A 383 -26.46 28.77 -7.00
CA LYS A 383 -27.10 29.49 -5.88
C LYS A 383 -27.18 28.63 -4.62
N THR A 384 -26.90 29.28 -3.49
CA THR A 384 -26.82 28.78 -2.12
C THR A 384 -28.06 29.12 -1.27
N ALA A 385 -28.23 28.31 -0.21
CA ALA A 385 -28.71 28.62 1.16
C ALA A 385 -30.20 28.54 1.57
N GLY A 386 -30.42 27.77 2.66
CA GLY A 386 -31.45 27.91 3.71
C GLY A 386 -32.77 27.16 3.46
N GLY A 387 -33.35 26.36 4.36
CA GLY A 387 -33.09 26.01 5.76
C GLY A 387 -34.25 25.13 6.30
N ASP A 388 -33.95 24.43 7.40
CA ASP A 388 -34.82 23.88 8.45
C ASP A 388 -35.58 22.53 8.35
N ASN A 389 -35.33 21.78 9.45
CA ASN A 389 -36.09 20.72 10.13
C ASN A 389 -35.92 19.26 9.65
N VAL A 390 -35.65 18.19 10.42
CA VAL A 390 -35.33 17.82 11.83
C VAL A 390 -36.00 16.44 12.07
N ILE A 391 -35.29 15.47 12.69
CA ILE A 391 -35.68 14.12 13.22
C ILE A 391 -36.13 13.06 12.17
N ALA A 392 -36.01 11.73 12.31
CA ALA A 392 -35.64 10.81 13.40
C ALA A 392 -35.26 9.42 12.84
N CYS A 393 -34.62 8.60 13.68
CA CYS A 393 -34.44 7.15 13.49
C CYS A 393 -35.76 6.36 13.65
N GLY A 394 -35.83 5.19 12.99
CA GLY A 394 -36.80 4.10 13.20
C GLY A 394 -36.85 3.28 11.90
N GLY A 395 -36.45 2.01 11.81
CA GLY A 395 -36.83 0.89 12.68
C GLY A 395 -38.13 0.28 12.11
N VAL A 396 -38.13 -1.06 11.94
CA VAL A 396 -39.25 -1.97 11.56
C VAL A 396 -39.88 -1.79 10.17
N ASP A 397 -40.32 -2.77 9.40
CA ASP A 397 -40.54 -4.23 9.51
C ASP A 397 -40.66 -4.77 8.07
N LEU A 398 -40.16 -5.97 7.76
CA LEU A 398 -40.97 -7.13 7.39
C LEU A 398 -42.44 -6.82 7.04
N CYS A 399 -42.71 -6.55 5.75
CA CYS A 399 -44.00 -6.88 5.15
C CYS A 399 -43.83 -8.12 4.26
N VAL A 400 -44.19 -9.25 4.87
CA VAL A 400 -44.63 -10.45 4.16
C VAL A 400 -46.00 -10.11 3.57
N ASP A 401 -46.11 -9.93 2.26
CA ASP A 401 -47.40 -10.05 1.59
C ASP A 401 -47.68 -11.52 1.34
N LYS A 402 -48.47 -12.11 2.25
CA LYS A 402 -49.29 -13.29 1.99
C LYS A 402 -50.67 -12.80 1.58
N GLN A 403 -50.98 -12.87 0.29
CA GLN A 403 -52.29 -13.31 -0.19
C GLN A 403 -52.12 -13.79 -1.63
N GLY A 404 -52.52 -15.05 -1.86
CA GLY A 404 -52.32 -15.72 -3.13
C GLY A 404 -53.25 -15.17 -4.20
N ASP A 405 -52.69 -15.01 -5.39
CA ASP A 405 -53.35 -15.46 -6.60
C ASP A 405 -52.26 -15.92 -7.59
N GLY A 406 -52.48 -17.06 -8.23
CA GLY A 406 -51.52 -17.77 -9.07
C GLY A 406 -51.29 -17.12 -10.43
N ARG A 407 -50.76 -15.90 -10.47
CA ARG A 407 -50.46 -15.18 -11.73
C ARG A 407 -49.21 -14.30 -11.61
N GLU A 408 -48.03 -14.91 -11.60
CA GLU A 408 -46.78 -14.20 -11.89
C GLU A 408 -45.82 -15.08 -12.70
N ILE A 409 -46.35 -15.63 -13.81
CA ILE A 409 -45.56 -16.23 -14.91
C ILE A 409 -45.67 -15.36 -16.18
N SER A 410 -46.47 -14.29 -16.19
CA SER A 410 -46.91 -13.69 -17.46
C SER A 410 -46.23 -12.36 -17.84
N ARG A 411 -44.90 -12.22 -17.69
CA ARG A 411 -44.14 -11.13 -18.36
C ARG A 411 -42.69 -11.43 -18.80
N GLU A 412 -42.15 -12.62 -18.56
CA GLU A 412 -41.10 -13.17 -19.42
C GLU A 412 -41.80 -14.16 -20.35
N THR A 413 -42.24 -13.66 -21.50
CA THR A 413 -42.96 -14.40 -22.53
C THR A 413 -42.19 -15.68 -22.91
N GLU A 414 -42.93 -16.71 -23.31
CA GLU A 414 -42.44 -18.01 -23.82
C GLU A 414 -41.45 -17.92 -25.00
N GLU A 415 -41.02 -16.72 -25.39
CA GLU A 415 -40.02 -16.39 -26.42
C GLU A 415 -38.57 -16.74 -26.04
N GLY A 416 -38.34 -17.28 -24.84
CA GLY A 416 -37.02 -17.61 -24.32
C GLY A 416 -36.66 -19.10 -24.31
N PHE A 417 -37.63 -19.99 -24.47
CA PHE A 417 -37.47 -21.43 -24.29
C PHE A 417 -37.45 -22.18 -25.62
N ASP A 418 -36.53 -23.12 -25.78
CA ASP A 418 -36.43 -23.93 -27.00
C ASP A 418 -37.42 -25.09 -26.94
N ASN A 419 -38.09 -25.41 -28.05
CA ASN A 419 -38.87 -26.63 -28.12
C ASN A 419 -37.95 -27.82 -28.44
N MET A 420 -37.29 -28.37 -27.41
CA MET A 420 -36.36 -29.50 -27.56
C MET A 420 -37.11 -30.84 -27.65
N GLU A 421 -37.89 -31.05 -28.71
CA GLU A 421 -38.78 -32.22 -28.89
C GLU A 421 -38.03 -33.57 -28.84
N ASN A 422 -36.80 -33.62 -29.37
CA ASN A 422 -35.96 -34.83 -29.43
C ASN A 422 -34.93 -34.91 -28.28
N LEU A 423 -35.25 -34.37 -27.10
CA LEU A 423 -34.44 -34.53 -25.90
C LEU A 423 -34.88 -35.78 -25.13
N GLU A 424 -33.97 -36.74 -24.97
CA GLU A 424 -34.09 -37.91 -24.10
C GLU A 424 -33.26 -37.66 -22.84
N VAL A 425 -33.88 -37.62 -21.66
CA VAL A 425 -33.17 -37.53 -20.36
C VAL A 425 -32.95 -38.94 -19.85
N LEU A 426 -31.70 -39.33 -19.60
CA LEU A 426 -31.33 -40.65 -19.09
C LEU A 426 -31.32 -40.64 -17.55
N ASP A 427 -31.51 -41.81 -16.94
CA ASP A 427 -31.49 -41.97 -15.47
C ASP A 427 -30.07 -41.94 -14.84
N GLU A 428 -29.05 -41.58 -15.63
CA GLU A 428 -27.67 -41.45 -15.18
C GLU A 428 -27.44 -40.05 -14.57
N VAL A 429 -27.21 -39.99 -13.26
CA VAL A 429 -26.88 -38.75 -12.54
C VAL A 429 -25.40 -38.43 -12.72
N LEU A 430 -25.11 -37.28 -13.32
CA LEU A 430 -23.75 -36.76 -13.52
C LEU A 430 -23.26 -35.94 -12.32
N GLY A 431 -24.18 -35.31 -11.58
CA GLY A 431 -23.84 -34.51 -10.41
C GLY A 431 -25.06 -33.98 -9.67
N GLU A 432 -24.86 -33.64 -8.40
CA GLU A 432 -25.90 -33.11 -7.53
C GLU A 432 -25.37 -31.89 -6.78
N GLY A 433 -26.08 -30.76 -6.86
CA GLY A 433 -25.72 -29.50 -6.23
C GLY A 433 -26.85 -28.92 -5.37
N GLU A 434 -26.64 -27.71 -4.84
CA GLU A 434 -27.63 -27.00 -4.02
C GLU A 434 -28.91 -26.68 -4.82
N PHE A 435 -28.75 -26.31 -6.09
CA PHE A 435 -29.83 -25.78 -6.93
C PHE A 435 -30.48 -26.82 -7.86
N GLY A 436 -29.98 -28.06 -7.90
CA GLY A 436 -30.54 -29.10 -8.78
C GLY A 436 -29.71 -30.37 -8.88
N ILE A 437 -30.17 -31.27 -9.74
CA ILE A 437 -29.50 -32.50 -10.14
C ILE A 437 -29.22 -32.40 -11.64
N VAL A 438 -28.04 -32.84 -12.06
CA VAL A 438 -27.60 -32.91 -13.44
C VAL A 438 -27.66 -34.37 -13.90
N TYR A 439 -28.41 -34.62 -14.96
CA TYR A 439 -28.55 -35.93 -15.60
C TYR A 439 -27.84 -35.93 -16.94
N LYS A 440 -27.41 -37.11 -17.38
CA LYS A 440 -27.02 -37.29 -18.78
C LYS A 440 -28.27 -37.29 -19.66
N GLY A 441 -28.17 -36.72 -20.85
CA GLY A 441 -29.23 -36.78 -21.85
C GLY A 441 -28.65 -36.99 -23.24
N ARG A 442 -29.54 -37.29 -24.19
CA ARG A 442 -29.25 -37.28 -25.63
C ARG A 442 -30.19 -36.30 -26.31
N TYR A 443 -29.64 -35.48 -27.18
CA TYR A 443 -30.42 -34.53 -27.97
C TYR A 443 -30.20 -34.78 -29.47
N GLY A 444 -31.29 -35.07 -30.17
CA GLY A 444 -31.32 -35.27 -31.61
C GLY A 444 -31.68 -33.99 -32.37
N LYS A 445 -30.74 -33.44 -33.13
CA LYS A 445 -30.98 -32.26 -33.99
C LYS A 445 -30.37 -32.48 -35.37
N ASP A 446 -31.14 -32.20 -36.42
CA ASP A 446 -30.71 -32.29 -37.82
C ASP A 446 -30.09 -33.65 -38.20
N GLY A 447 -30.63 -34.74 -37.65
CA GLY A 447 -30.15 -36.11 -37.90
C GLY A 447 -28.92 -36.54 -37.08
N ASN A 448 -28.34 -35.64 -36.28
CA ASN A 448 -27.24 -35.94 -35.38
C ASN A 448 -27.74 -36.07 -33.93
N VAL A 449 -27.27 -37.09 -33.23
CA VAL A 449 -27.52 -37.28 -31.80
C VAL A 449 -26.27 -36.87 -31.04
N THR A 450 -26.44 -35.99 -30.05
CA THR A 450 -25.36 -35.48 -29.21
C THR A 450 -25.65 -35.75 -27.75
N ASP A 451 -24.62 -36.14 -27.00
CA ASP A 451 -24.72 -36.25 -25.56
C ASP A 451 -24.76 -34.84 -24.94
N VAL A 452 -25.65 -34.66 -23.97
CA VAL A 452 -25.90 -33.37 -23.29
C VAL A 452 -25.98 -33.56 -21.79
N ALA A 453 -25.73 -32.50 -21.03
CA ALA A 453 -26.00 -32.44 -19.60
C ALA A 453 -27.32 -31.70 -19.35
N VAL A 454 -28.23 -32.32 -18.58
CA VAL A 454 -29.58 -31.82 -18.32
C VAL A 454 -29.74 -31.51 -16.84
N LYS A 455 -29.79 -30.23 -16.49
CA LYS A 455 -30.00 -29.77 -15.11
C LYS A 455 -31.48 -29.53 -14.83
N LYS A 456 -32.00 -30.14 -13.75
CA LYS A 456 -33.37 -29.92 -13.25
C LYS A 456 -33.39 -29.74 -11.73
N MET A 457 -34.40 -29.07 -11.21
CA MET A 457 -34.56 -28.87 -9.76
C MET A 457 -34.95 -30.16 -9.04
N LYS A 458 -34.54 -30.29 -7.76
CA LYS A 458 -34.92 -31.43 -6.88
C LYS A 458 -36.39 -31.43 -6.46
N GLY A 459 -37.08 -30.30 -6.65
CA GLY A 459 -38.47 -30.09 -6.28
C GLY A 459 -38.85 -28.60 -6.37
N PRO A 460 -40.09 -28.24 -6.01
CA PRO A 460 -40.57 -26.86 -6.06
C PRO A 460 -39.83 -26.00 -5.01
N ASN A 461 -38.86 -25.20 -5.47
CA ASN A 461 -38.12 -24.26 -4.64
C ASN A 461 -37.92 -22.96 -5.43
N ALA A 462 -38.51 -21.86 -4.93
CA ALA A 462 -38.45 -20.56 -5.61
C ALA A 462 -37.02 -20.02 -5.77
N ILE A 463 -36.12 -20.31 -4.82
CA ILE A 463 -34.71 -19.92 -4.87
C ILE A 463 -34.00 -20.71 -5.95
N ALA A 464 -34.19 -22.04 -5.99
CA ALA A 464 -33.61 -22.90 -7.01
C ALA A 464 -34.14 -22.54 -8.41
N LYS A 465 -35.43 -22.23 -8.54
CA LYS A 465 -36.05 -21.76 -9.79
C LYS A 465 -35.41 -20.48 -10.29
N LYS A 466 -35.20 -19.51 -9.39
CA LYS A 466 -34.52 -18.23 -9.71
C LYS A 466 -33.07 -18.46 -10.12
N ALA A 467 -32.34 -19.32 -9.43
CA ALA A 467 -30.95 -19.67 -9.78
C ALA A 467 -30.87 -20.30 -11.18
N LEU A 468 -31.79 -21.23 -11.50
CA LEU A 468 -31.83 -21.89 -12.80
C LEU A 468 -32.19 -20.92 -13.94
N LEU A 469 -33.14 -20.01 -13.73
CA LEU A 469 -33.45 -18.94 -14.69
C LEU A 469 -32.24 -18.00 -14.90
N ASN A 470 -31.52 -17.68 -13.83
CA ASN A 470 -30.33 -16.85 -13.90
C ASN A 470 -29.19 -17.53 -14.67
N GLU A 471 -29.04 -18.85 -14.52
CA GLU A 471 -28.10 -19.65 -15.28
C GLU A 471 -28.43 -19.65 -16.78
N ILE A 472 -29.71 -19.83 -17.15
CA ILE A 472 -30.18 -19.71 -18.55
C ILE A 472 -29.83 -18.34 -19.12
N ARG A 473 -30.19 -17.27 -18.41
CA ARG A 473 -29.94 -15.90 -18.86
C ARG A 473 -28.44 -15.68 -19.07
N THR A 474 -27.62 -16.05 -18.10
CA THR A 474 -26.18 -15.84 -18.17
C THR A 474 -25.56 -16.61 -19.32
N LEU A 475 -25.89 -17.89 -19.49
CA LEU A 475 -25.35 -18.73 -20.56
C LEU A 475 -25.78 -18.26 -21.96
N LYS A 476 -27.04 -17.81 -22.11
CA LYS A 476 -27.56 -17.27 -23.37
C LYS A 476 -26.79 -16.01 -23.79
N HIS A 477 -26.47 -15.13 -22.84
CA HIS A 477 -25.70 -13.91 -23.11
C HIS A 477 -24.20 -14.19 -23.28
N ALA A 478 -23.64 -15.13 -22.50
CA ALA A 478 -22.27 -15.60 -22.65
C ALA A 478 -22.02 -16.10 -24.08
N GLY A 479 -22.96 -16.85 -24.64
CA GLY A 479 -22.81 -17.43 -25.97
C GLY A 479 -21.68 -18.47 -26.01
N LYS A 480 -21.27 -18.86 -27.21
CA LYS A 480 -20.27 -19.92 -27.40
C LYS A 480 -18.86 -19.40 -27.15
N HIS A 481 -18.11 -20.08 -26.27
CA HIS A 481 -16.69 -19.81 -26.00
C HIS A 481 -15.97 -21.13 -25.67
N PRO A 482 -14.70 -21.32 -26.07
CA PRO A 482 -13.96 -22.55 -25.78
C PRO A 482 -13.86 -22.88 -24.28
N ASN A 483 -13.85 -21.87 -23.40
CA ASN A 483 -13.66 -22.05 -21.95
C ASN A 483 -14.87 -21.69 -21.09
N ILE A 484 -16.06 -21.56 -21.69
CA ILE A 484 -17.34 -21.45 -20.97
C ILE A 484 -18.24 -22.60 -21.43
N VAL A 485 -18.96 -23.24 -20.50
CA VAL A 485 -19.95 -24.26 -20.85
C VAL A 485 -21.04 -23.65 -21.73
N THR A 486 -21.32 -24.25 -22.88
CA THR A 486 -22.28 -23.74 -23.85
C THR A 486 -23.69 -24.26 -23.56
N LEU A 487 -24.67 -23.35 -23.56
CA LEU A 487 -26.10 -23.70 -23.56
C LEU A 487 -26.49 -24.27 -24.93
N VAL A 488 -27.01 -25.49 -24.92
CA VAL A 488 -27.59 -26.16 -26.10
C VAL A 488 -29.03 -25.75 -26.28
N GLY A 489 -29.77 -25.63 -25.18
CA GLY A 489 -31.13 -25.12 -25.16
C GLY A 489 -31.80 -25.26 -23.80
N THR A 490 -33.09 -24.98 -23.77
CA THR A 490 -33.92 -25.12 -22.56
C THR A 490 -35.22 -25.81 -22.90
N ARG A 491 -35.82 -26.57 -21.96
CA ARG A 491 -37.13 -27.22 -22.16
C ARG A 491 -37.96 -27.14 -20.90
N ILE A 492 -39.29 -27.07 -21.03
CA ILE A 492 -40.21 -27.18 -19.89
C ILE A 492 -40.88 -28.55 -19.96
N GLU A 493 -40.81 -29.33 -18.88
CA GLU A 493 -41.42 -30.66 -18.80
C GLU A 493 -42.05 -30.88 -17.42
N GLY A 494 -43.35 -31.18 -17.39
CA GLY A 494 -44.07 -31.45 -16.14
C GLY A 494 -44.01 -30.31 -15.12
N GLY A 495 -43.89 -29.05 -15.57
CA GLY A 495 -43.72 -27.88 -14.70
C GLY A 495 -42.28 -27.62 -14.21
N ASN A 496 -41.33 -28.47 -14.58
CA ASN A 496 -39.90 -28.26 -14.32
C ASN A 496 -39.21 -27.63 -15.52
N ILE A 497 -38.29 -26.70 -15.23
CA ILE A 497 -37.40 -26.11 -16.23
C ILE A 497 -36.18 -27.02 -16.34
N LEU A 498 -35.83 -27.41 -17.57
CA LEU A 498 -34.65 -28.17 -17.92
C LEU A 498 -33.66 -27.23 -18.62
N VAL A 499 -32.44 -27.15 -18.10
CA VAL A 499 -31.33 -26.44 -18.73
C VAL A 499 -30.42 -27.47 -19.36
N VAL A 500 -30.23 -27.38 -20.67
CA VAL A 500 -29.47 -28.35 -21.46
C VAL A 500 -28.19 -27.71 -21.95
N THR A 501 -27.05 -28.21 -21.50
CA THR A 501 -25.72 -27.75 -21.91
C THR A 501 -24.96 -28.83 -22.64
N GLU A 502 -23.85 -28.46 -23.28
CA GLU A 502 -22.91 -29.46 -23.79
C GLU A 502 -22.44 -30.39 -22.67
N LEU A 503 -22.27 -31.68 -22.97
CA LEU A 503 -21.68 -32.63 -22.03
C LEU A 503 -20.15 -32.56 -22.13
N ILE A 504 -19.50 -32.29 -21.00
CA ILE A 504 -18.04 -32.35 -20.90
C ILE A 504 -17.65 -33.76 -20.46
N HIS A 505 -17.04 -34.53 -21.36
CA HIS A 505 -16.67 -35.94 -21.13
C HIS A 505 -15.44 -36.14 -20.24
N GLY A 506 -15.30 -35.33 -19.20
CA GLY A 506 -14.22 -35.42 -18.21
C GLY A 506 -14.75 -35.28 -16.79
N ASP A 507 -13.96 -34.64 -15.92
CA ASP A 507 -14.30 -34.52 -14.50
C ASP A 507 -14.15 -33.05 -14.04
N SER A 508 -14.61 -32.75 -12.84
CA SER A 508 -14.35 -31.46 -12.22
C SER A 508 -12.86 -31.29 -11.91
N LEU A 509 -12.37 -30.05 -12.00
CA LEU A 509 -10.99 -29.73 -11.60
C LEU A 509 -10.76 -30.09 -10.14
N GLU A 510 -11.78 -29.96 -9.27
CA GLU A 510 -11.72 -30.41 -7.89
C GLU A 510 -11.34 -31.90 -7.78
N ASN A 511 -12.00 -32.77 -8.53
CA ASN A 511 -11.71 -34.20 -8.52
C ASN A 511 -10.33 -34.52 -9.11
N LEU A 512 -9.92 -33.80 -10.17
CA LEU A 512 -8.58 -33.95 -10.74
C LEU A 512 -7.46 -33.54 -9.76
N LEU A 513 -7.70 -32.50 -8.96
CA LEU A 513 -6.77 -32.03 -7.93
C LEU A 513 -6.72 -32.97 -6.71
N LYS A 514 -7.83 -33.64 -6.39
CA LYS A 514 -7.92 -34.65 -5.31
C LYS A 514 -7.37 -36.02 -5.70
N ALA A 515 -7.32 -36.35 -6.99
CA ALA A 515 -6.80 -37.63 -7.47
C ALA A 515 -5.29 -37.77 -7.22
N LYS A 516 -4.90 -38.56 -6.22
CA LYS A 516 -3.49 -38.85 -5.88
C LYS A 516 -2.79 -39.61 -7.01
N ASN A 517 -1.61 -39.17 -7.42
CA ASN A 517 -0.63 -40.01 -8.13
C ASN A 517 0.08 -40.91 -7.11
N THR A 518 0.46 -42.12 -7.53
CA THR A 518 1.41 -42.97 -6.80
C THR A 518 2.70 -42.21 -6.49
N PRO A 519 3.41 -42.53 -5.40
CA PRO A 519 4.58 -41.76 -4.98
C PRO A 519 5.67 -41.92 -6.03
N MET A 520 5.96 -40.85 -6.79
CA MET A 520 7.17 -40.79 -7.61
C MET A 520 8.08 -39.71 -7.01
N GLU A 521 9.30 -40.16 -6.71
CA GLU A 521 10.30 -39.41 -6.00
C GLU A 521 10.75 -38.17 -6.78
N TRP A 522 11.03 -37.12 -6.00
CA TRP A 522 11.75 -35.90 -6.37
C TRP A 522 11.00 -34.82 -7.16
N ASN A 523 10.30 -33.92 -6.43
CA ASN A 523 10.18 -32.51 -6.84
C ASN A 523 9.97 -31.54 -5.67
N LYS A 524 10.54 -30.33 -5.82
CA LYS A 524 10.93 -29.38 -4.77
C LYS A 524 9.78 -28.52 -4.19
N TYR A 525 8.51 -28.86 -4.44
CA TYR A 525 7.34 -28.12 -3.95
C TYR A 525 6.27 -29.08 -3.40
N HIS A 526 6.14 -29.15 -2.07
CA HIS A 526 5.42 -30.22 -1.35
C HIS A 526 3.88 -30.10 -1.29
N ASN A 527 3.22 -29.18 -2.01
CA ASN A 527 1.86 -28.76 -1.63
C ASN A 527 0.69 -29.22 -2.54
N VAL A 528 0.95 -29.92 -3.66
CA VAL A 528 -0.13 -30.49 -4.50
C VAL A 528 0.30 -31.86 -5.08
N CYS A 529 -0.11 -32.95 -4.43
CA CYS A 529 -0.04 -34.29 -5.02
C CYS A 529 -1.30 -34.54 -5.86
N CYS A 530 -1.33 -34.07 -7.12
CA CYS A 530 -2.42 -34.36 -8.06
C CYS A 530 -1.90 -35.03 -9.33
N LYS A 531 -2.81 -35.57 -10.16
CA LYS A 531 -2.47 -36.17 -11.46
C LYS A 531 -1.88 -35.18 -12.48
N LEU A 532 -2.09 -33.89 -12.27
CA LEU A 532 -1.69 -32.83 -13.19
C LEU A 532 -0.28 -32.33 -12.85
N ASN A 533 0.55 -32.14 -13.88
CA ASN A 533 1.84 -31.48 -13.74
C ASN A 533 1.72 -29.95 -13.81
N ASP A 534 2.78 -29.23 -13.46
CA ASP A 534 2.81 -27.76 -13.42
C ASP A 534 2.38 -27.11 -14.75
N ARG A 535 2.82 -27.68 -15.89
CA ARG A 535 2.45 -27.15 -17.21
C ARG A 535 0.94 -27.30 -17.44
N GLN A 536 0.37 -28.44 -17.10
CA GLN A 536 -1.07 -28.68 -17.22
C GLN A 536 -1.88 -27.77 -16.29
N LEU A 537 -1.43 -27.55 -15.06
CA LEU A 537 -2.05 -26.63 -14.12
C LEU A 537 -2.04 -25.18 -14.64
N VAL A 538 -0.92 -24.72 -15.18
CA VAL A 538 -0.82 -23.40 -15.80
C VAL A 538 -1.71 -23.28 -17.04
N THR A 539 -1.77 -24.32 -17.89
CA THR A 539 -2.65 -24.35 -19.06
C THR A 539 -4.13 -24.30 -18.67
N ILE A 540 -4.54 -24.99 -17.61
CA ILE A 540 -5.91 -24.91 -17.08
C ILE A 540 -6.20 -23.53 -16.50
N ALA A 541 -5.28 -22.95 -15.73
CA ALA A 541 -5.45 -21.61 -15.16
C ALA A 541 -5.60 -20.54 -16.24
N PHE A 542 -4.81 -20.62 -17.33
CA PHE A 542 -4.91 -19.72 -18.48
C PHE A 542 -6.29 -19.81 -19.15
N GLN A 543 -6.78 -21.03 -19.39
CA GLN A 543 -8.09 -21.26 -19.98
C GLN A 543 -9.26 -20.74 -19.12
N ILE A 544 -9.19 -20.92 -17.80
CA ILE A 544 -10.17 -20.33 -16.87
C ILE A 544 -10.16 -18.81 -16.99
N ALA A 545 -8.97 -18.19 -17.06
CA ALA A 545 -8.83 -16.75 -17.22
C ALA A 545 -9.44 -16.25 -18.55
N GLU A 546 -9.21 -16.96 -19.66
CA GLU A 546 -9.84 -16.65 -20.96
C GLU A 546 -11.37 -16.70 -20.88
N GLY A 547 -11.93 -17.74 -20.23
CA GLY A 547 -13.37 -17.83 -20.00
C GLY A 547 -13.91 -16.66 -19.16
N MET A 548 -13.22 -16.31 -18.08
CA MET A 548 -13.64 -15.20 -17.20
C MET A 548 -13.53 -13.83 -17.88
N GLN A 549 -12.51 -13.61 -18.73
CA GLN A 549 -12.40 -12.41 -19.55
C GLN A 549 -13.58 -12.29 -20.52
N HIS A 550 -13.96 -13.38 -21.19
CA HIS A 550 -15.10 -13.40 -22.10
C HIS A 550 -16.44 -13.05 -21.42
N LEU A 551 -16.62 -13.46 -20.16
CA LEU A 551 -17.78 -13.07 -19.34
C LEU A 551 -17.74 -11.60 -18.91
N GLU A 552 -16.56 -11.08 -18.56
CA GLU A 552 -16.36 -9.68 -18.20
C GLU A 552 -16.67 -8.75 -19.38
N GLU A 553 -16.23 -9.10 -20.59
CA GLU A 553 -16.55 -8.37 -21.83
C GLU A 553 -18.06 -8.24 -22.05
N ARG A 554 -18.82 -9.24 -21.59
CA ARG A 554 -20.30 -9.29 -21.63
C ARG A 554 -20.98 -8.73 -20.38
N LYS A 555 -20.21 -8.12 -19.48
CA LYS A 555 -20.71 -7.49 -18.24
C LYS A 555 -21.39 -8.48 -17.29
N PHE A 556 -20.85 -9.69 -17.17
CA PHE A 556 -21.27 -10.66 -16.17
C PHE A 556 -20.16 -10.96 -15.15
N VAL A 557 -20.55 -11.12 -13.89
CA VAL A 557 -19.69 -11.62 -12.81
C VAL A 557 -20.23 -12.97 -12.34
N HIS A 558 -19.41 -14.02 -12.36
CA HIS A 558 -19.85 -15.39 -12.05
C HIS A 558 -20.27 -15.60 -10.58
N ARG A 559 -19.57 -14.97 -9.63
CA ARG A 559 -19.82 -15.00 -8.16
C ARG A 559 -19.71 -16.37 -7.45
N ASP A 560 -19.41 -17.46 -8.15
CA ASP A 560 -19.12 -18.77 -7.57
C ASP A 560 -18.02 -19.52 -8.35
N LEU A 561 -16.92 -18.81 -8.64
CA LEU A 561 -15.79 -19.42 -9.33
C LEU A 561 -14.99 -20.28 -8.35
N ALA A 562 -15.16 -21.60 -8.43
CA ALA A 562 -14.48 -22.59 -7.60
C ALA A 562 -14.11 -23.83 -8.43
N ALA A 563 -13.11 -24.62 -7.97
CA ALA A 563 -12.62 -25.79 -8.71
C ALA A 563 -13.71 -26.85 -9.02
N ARG A 564 -14.76 -26.93 -8.19
CA ARG A 564 -15.92 -27.80 -8.42
C ARG A 564 -16.77 -27.37 -9.63
N ASN A 565 -16.70 -26.10 -10.00
CA ASN A 565 -17.45 -25.48 -11.10
C ASN A 565 -16.60 -25.36 -12.38
N ILE A 566 -15.40 -25.94 -12.40
CA ILE A 566 -14.56 -26.05 -13.59
C ILE A 566 -14.61 -27.49 -14.08
N LEU A 567 -15.11 -27.72 -15.29
CA LEU A 567 -15.11 -29.03 -15.93
C LEU A 567 -13.91 -29.13 -16.86
N VAL A 568 -13.16 -30.23 -16.79
CA VAL A 568 -11.96 -30.45 -17.59
C VAL A 568 -12.12 -31.74 -18.38
N ASP A 569 -12.06 -31.65 -19.70
CA ASP A 569 -12.19 -32.81 -20.59
C ASP A 569 -10.89 -33.64 -20.72
N ALA A 570 -10.96 -34.74 -21.48
CA ALA A 570 -9.82 -35.62 -21.72
C ALA A 570 -8.64 -34.94 -22.47
N ASN A 571 -8.89 -33.82 -23.16
CA ASN A 571 -7.88 -33.03 -23.86
C ASN A 571 -7.32 -31.89 -22.99
N LEU A 572 -7.66 -31.87 -21.69
CA LEU A 572 -7.32 -30.80 -20.74
C LEU A 572 -7.90 -29.43 -21.12
N VAL A 573 -9.03 -29.43 -21.83
CA VAL A 573 -9.79 -28.21 -22.08
C VAL A 573 -10.62 -27.90 -20.84
N ALA A 574 -10.35 -26.77 -20.20
CA ALA A 574 -11.07 -26.32 -19.01
C ALA A 574 -12.23 -25.40 -19.40
N LYS A 575 -13.42 -25.69 -18.89
CA LYS A 575 -14.63 -24.89 -19.09
C LYS A 575 -15.26 -24.51 -17.76
N VAL A 576 -15.58 -23.22 -17.63
CA VAL A 576 -16.30 -22.68 -16.47
C VAL A 576 -17.79 -22.96 -16.61
N GLY A 577 -18.41 -23.51 -15.56
CA GLY A 577 -19.83 -23.84 -15.48
C GLY A 577 -20.48 -23.39 -14.17
N ASP A 578 -21.77 -23.69 -14.02
CA ASP A 578 -22.63 -23.33 -12.87
C ASP A 578 -22.82 -21.82 -12.63
N PHE A 579 -23.68 -21.21 -13.45
CA PHE A 579 -23.94 -19.76 -13.41
C PHE A 579 -25.11 -19.35 -12.52
N GLY A 580 -25.58 -20.23 -11.62
CA GLY A 580 -26.76 -19.97 -10.79
C GLY A 580 -26.69 -18.69 -9.96
N LEU A 581 -25.49 -18.27 -9.55
CA LEU A 581 -25.24 -17.07 -8.75
C LEU A 581 -24.70 -15.87 -9.54
N ALA A 582 -24.53 -16.01 -10.85
CA ALA A 582 -23.96 -14.98 -11.71
C ALA A 582 -24.80 -13.69 -11.70
N LYS A 583 -24.18 -12.55 -12.03
CA LYS A 583 -24.84 -11.25 -12.01
C LYS A 583 -24.45 -10.40 -13.21
N ASP A 584 -25.45 -9.88 -13.90
CA ASP A 584 -25.33 -8.82 -14.91
C ASP A 584 -25.03 -7.48 -14.20
N ILE A 585 -23.99 -6.79 -14.65
CA ILE A 585 -23.55 -5.50 -14.09
C ILE A 585 -23.78 -4.33 -15.05
N SER A 586 -24.46 -4.53 -16.18
CA SER A 586 -24.72 -3.49 -17.18
C SER A 586 -25.55 -2.30 -16.66
N GLU A 587 -26.44 -2.52 -15.68
CA GLU A 587 -27.28 -1.46 -15.07
C GLU A 587 -26.65 -0.79 -13.83
N ALA A 588 -25.58 -1.36 -13.28
CA ALA A 588 -24.95 -0.88 -12.06
C ALA A 588 -23.72 -0.03 -12.38
N GLY A 589 -23.93 1.25 -12.71
CA GLY A 589 -22.87 2.20 -13.07
C GLY A 589 -21.83 2.51 -11.97
N ILE A 590 -21.85 1.84 -10.81
CA ILE A 590 -20.91 2.04 -9.70
C ILE A 590 -20.72 0.70 -8.97
N TYR A 591 -19.45 0.29 -8.78
CA TYR A 591 -19.08 -0.84 -7.91
C TYR A 591 -19.45 -0.55 -6.45
N THR A 592 -20.44 -1.25 -5.91
CA THR A 592 -20.59 -1.47 -4.47
C THR A 592 -20.35 -2.93 -4.15
N ILE A 593 -19.22 -3.23 -3.48
CA ILE A 593 -18.94 -4.56 -2.93
C ILE A 593 -19.85 -4.75 -1.71
N THR A 594 -21.06 -5.28 -1.93
CA THR A 594 -21.83 -5.91 -0.85
C THR A 594 -21.35 -7.35 -0.71
N SER A 595 -20.31 -7.55 0.09
CA SER A 595 -19.91 -8.90 0.49
C SER A 595 -20.86 -9.40 1.57
N SER A 596 -21.93 -10.10 1.18
CA SER A 596 -22.68 -10.96 2.08
C SER A 596 -21.85 -12.21 2.35
N VAL A 597 -21.00 -12.16 3.38
CA VAL A 597 -20.19 -13.31 3.77
C VAL A 597 -20.94 -14.19 4.77
N SER A 598 -21.73 -15.12 4.23
CA SER A 598 -22.10 -16.37 4.89
C SER A 598 -20.85 -17.25 5.01
N MET A 599 -20.02 -17.00 6.03
CA MET A 599 -18.88 -17.85 6.35
C MET A 599 -19.27 -18.95 7.35
N LEU A 600 -19.24 -20.21 6.88
CA LEU A 600 -18.88 -21.41 7.64
C LEU A 600 -17.54 -21.17 8.39
#